data_AF-A0A0P1M252-F1
#
_entry.id   AF-A0A0P1M252-F1
#
_cell.length_a   1.000
_cell.length_b   1.000
_cell.length_c   1.000
_cell.angle_alpha   90.00
_cell.angle_beta   90.00
_cell.angle_gamma   90.00
#
_symmetry.space_group_name_H-M   'P 1'
#
loop_
_entity.id
_entity.type
_entity.pdbx_description
1 polymer ?
#
loop_
_entity_poly.entity_id
_entity_poly.type
_entity_poly.pdbx_seq_one_letter_code
_entity_poly.pdbx_strand_id
1 'polypeptide(L)' 'MFKKCPMCKSVWETRDEFLNDENLKLIGYQKYMGLYGGGYLLFKHKTKSCGTTIAIKAASFSNGTASTQRLKRIYKRNN' A
#
# COMPACT_ATOMS: atom_id res chain seq x y z
N MET A 1 -8.73 -6.31 10.15
CA MET A 1 -7.87 -6.98 9.15
C MET A 1 -7.35 -6.02 8.08
N PHE A 2 -6.07 -5.65 8.20
CA PHE A 2 -5.36 -4.79 7.23
C PHE A 2 -4.93 -5.57 5.99
N LYS A 3 -4.29 -6.73 6.17
CA LYS A 3 -3.83 -7.57 5.06
C LYS A 3 -3.75 -9.03 5.47
N LYS A 4 -3.91 -9.93 4.49
CA LYS A 4 -3.64 -11.36 4.62
C LYS A 4 -2.71 -11.80 3.49
N CYS A 5 -1.70 -12.60 3.83
CA CYS A 5 -0.81 -13.19 2.86
C CYS A 5 -1.57 -14.27 2.06
N PRO A 6 -1.62 -14.18 0.72
CA PRO A 6 -2.34 -15.18 -0.09
C PRO A 6 -1.64 -16.56 -0.08
N MET A 7 -0.33 -16.59 0.16
CA MET A 7 0.47 -17.82 0.17
C MET A 7 0.38 -18.57 1.51
N CYS A 8 0.96 -18.03 2.59
CA CYS A 8 1.04 -18.69 3.89
C CYS A 8 -0.12 -18.38 4.85
N LYS A 9 -1.12 -17.60 4.41
CA LYS A 9 -2.30 -17.22 5.19
C LYS A 9 -2.04 -16.36 6.44
N SER A 10 -0.81 -15.91 6.70
CA SER A 10 -0.50 -14.93 7.75
C SER A 10 -1.42 -13.72 7.66
N VAL A 11 -1.90 -13.25 8.80
CA VAL A 11 -2.84 -12.14 8.92
C VAL A 11 -2.16 -11.02 9.71
N TRP A 12 -2.31 -9.79 9.22
CA TRP A 12 -1.94 -8.57 9.92
C TRP A 12 -3.24 -7.78 10.14
N GLU A 13 -3.63 -7.60 11.39
CA GLU A 13 -4.88 -6.96 11.75
C GLU A 13 -4.82 -5.46 11.58
N THR A 14 -3.67 -4.89 11.94
CA THR A 14 -3.39 -3.46 11.85
C THR A 14 -2.29 -3.17 10.84
N ARG A 15 -2.23 -1.91 10.40
CA ARG A 15 -1.13 -1.42 9.55
C ARG A 15 0.21 -1.49 10.27
N ASP A 16 0.22 -1.21 11.57
CA ASP A 16 1.45 -1.15 12.35
C ASP A 16 2.02 -2.56 12.56
N GLU A 17 1.17 -3.58 12.77
CA GLU A 17 1.60 -4.99 12.73
C GLU A 17 2.25 -5.37 11.40
N PHE A 18 1.69 -4.92 10.28
CA PHE A 18 2.27 -5.20 8.96
C PHE A 18 3.64 -4.53 8.77
N LEU A 19 3.80 -3.30 9.27
CA LEU A 19 5.06 -2.54 9.14
C LEU A 19 6.14 -3.01 10.10
N ASN A 20 5.76 -3.56 11.26
CA ASN A 20 6.69 -4.07 12.27
C ASN A 20 7.09 -5.54 12.05
N ASP A 21 6.54 -6.22 11.05
CA ASP A 21 6.93 -7.60 10.71
C ASP A 21 8.30 -7.64 10.02
N GLU A 22 9.30 -8.18 10.71
CA GLU A 22 10.68 -8.31 10.22
C GLU A 22 10.80 -9.20 8.96
N ASN A 23 9.80 -10.05 8.71
CA ASN A 23 9.76 -10.91 7.53
C ASN A 23 9.21 -10.19 6.30
N LEU A 24 8.69 -8.96 6.44
CA LEU A 24 8.24 -8.12 5.34
C LEU A 24 9.30 -7.07 5.00
N LYS A 25 9.78 -7.11 3.75
CA LYS A 25 10.72 -6.11 3.23
C LYS A 25 10.12 -5.38 2.04
N LEU A 26 10.13 -4.06 2.07
CA LEU A 26 9.80 -3.27 0.89
C LEU A 26 10.86 -3.50 -0.19
N ILE A 27 10.47 -4.05 -1.34
CA ILE A 27 11.37 -4.39 -2.45
C ILE A 27 11.14 -3.54 -3.70
N GLY A 28 10.08 -2.73 -3.73
CA GLY A 28 9.83 -1.87 -4.87
C GLY A 28 8.53 -1.10 -4.81
N TYR A 29 8.34 -0.29 -5.84
CA TYR A 29 7.14 0.49 -6.08
C TYR A 29 6.72 0.34 -7.53
N GLN A 30 5.48 -0.10 -7.75
CA GLN A 30 4.88 -0.17 -9.07
C GLN A 30 3.97 1.05 -9.25
N LYS A 31 4.42 1.99 -10.08
CA LYS A 31 3.62 3.15 -10.46
C LYS A 31 2.37 2.69 -11.22
N TYR A 32 1.21 3.23 -10.85
CA TYR A 32 -0.04 3.02 -11.57
C TYR A 32 -0.64 4.37 -11.96
N MET A 33 -0.56 4.72 -13.24
CA MET A 33 -1.04 6.00 -13.77
C MET A 33 -2.54 5.93 -14.11
N GLY A 34 -3.37 5.67 -13.10
CA GLY A 34 -4.83 5.85 -13.19
C GLY A 34 -5.28 7.27 -12.83
N LEU A 35 -6.59 7.54 -12.95
CA LEU A 35 -7.22 8.86 -12.81
C LEU A 35 -6.83 9.68 -11.55
N TYR A 36 -6.40 9.00 -10.48
CA TYR A 36 -6.11 9.64 -9.19
C TYR A 36 -4.63 9.72 -8.84
N GLY A 37 -3.73 9.22 -9.70
CA GLY A 37 -2.29 9.17 -9.44
C GLY A 37 -1.97 8.30 -8.23
N GLY A 38 -1.37 7.13 -8.45
CA GLY A 38 -1.00 6.25 -7.36
C GLY A 38 -0.03 5.17 -7.76
N GLY A 39 0.16 4.21 -6.86
CA GLY A 39 0.93 3.02 -7.15
C GLY A 39 0.82 2.02 -6.02
N TYR A 40 1.52 0.91 -6.20
CA TYR A 40 1.59 -0.19 -5.26
C TYR A 40 2.98 -0.26 -4.67
N LEU A 41 3.06 -0.30 -3.34
CA LEU A 41 4.25 -0.74 -2.63
C LEU A 41 4.31 -2.26 -2.68
N LEU A 42 5.46 -2.79 -3.06
CA LEU A 42 5.71 -4.22 -3.20
C LEU A 42 6.53 -4.71 -2.01
N PHE A 43 5.93 -5.54 -1.16
CA PHE A 43 6.59 -6.13 -0.01
C PHE A 43 6.91 -7.59 -0.27
N LYS A 44 8.17 -7.98 -0.13
CA LYS A 44 8.56 -9.39 -0.11
C LYS A 44 8.28 -9.94 1.28
N HIS A 45 7.40 -10.94 1.36
CA HIS A 45 7.20 -11.71 2.57
C HIS A 45 8.14 -12.92 2.51
N LYS A 46 9.19 -12.91 3.34
CA LYS A 46 10.25 -13.92 3.34
C LYS A 46 10.29 -14.62 4.70
N THR A 47 9.58 -15.75 4.80
CA THR A 47 9.67 -16.70 5.91
C THR A 47 10.17 -18.05 5.39
N LYS A 48 10.38 -19.03 6.28
CA LYS A 48 10.75 -20.40 5.87
C LYS A 48 9.73 -21.05 4.92
N SER A 49 8.45 -20.67 5.03
CA SER A 49 7.34 -21.24 4.28
C SER A 49 6.71 -20.28 3.25
N CYS A 50 7.23 -19.06 3.14
CA CYS A 50 6.66 -18.02 2.27
C CYS A 50 7.75 -17.19 1.60
N GLY A 51 7.60 -17.00 0.29
CA GLY A 51 8.46 -16.12 -0.51
C GLY A 51 7.65 -15.21 -1.43
N THR A 52 6.37 -14.96 -1.13
CA THR A 52 5.49 -14.21 -2.03
C THR A 52 5.77 -12.71 -2.01
N THR A 53 5.31 -12.01 -3.04
CA THR A 53 5.32 -10.55 -3.08
C THR A 53 3.89 -10.05 -2.86
N ILE A 54 3.73 -9.17 -1.88
CA ILE A 54 2.45 -8.58 -1.49
C ILE A 54 2.43 -7.14 -2.01
N ALA A 55 1.50 -6.87 -2.92
CA ALA A 55 1.22 -5.51 -3.38
C ALA A 55 0.18 -4.85 -2.46
N ILE A 56 0.49 -3.63 -2.00
CA ILE A 56 -0.41 -2.77 -1.22
C ILE A 56 -0.46 -1.38 -1.86
N LYS A 57 -1.65 -0.81 -1.98
CA LYS A 57 -1.81 0.56 -2.50
C LYS A 57 -1.01 1.52 -1.60
N ALA A 58 -0.16 2.36 -2.19
CA ALA A 58 0.61 3.35 -1.43
C ALA A 58 -0.29 4.28 -0.60
N ALA A 59 -1.49 4.59 -1.11
CA ALA A 59 -2.50 5.38 -0.42
C ALA A 59 -2.96 4.77 0.92
N SER A 60 -2.85 3.46 1.12
CA SER A 60 -3.18 2.79 2.39
C SER A 60 -2.27 3.19 3.56
N PHE A 61 -1.13 3.84 3.28
CA PHE A 61 -0.19 4.35 4.27
C PHE A 61 -0.24 5.88 4.41
N SER A 62 -1.04 6.58 3.59
CA SER A 62 -1.21 8.03 3.71
C SER A 62 -2.24 8.36 4.78
N ASN A 63 -1.83 9.09 5.81
CA ASN A 63 -2.75 9.68 6.80
C ASN A 63 -3.37 11.00 6.29
N GLY A 64 -2.89 11.51 5.15
CA GLY A 64 -3.12 12.89 4.71
C GLY A 64 -4.07 13.03 3.53
N THR A 65 -5.00 13.97 3.67
CA THR A 65 -5.99 14.52 2.72
C THR A 65 -5.40 15.15 1.44
N ALA A 66 -4.15 14.86 1.07
CA ALA A 66 -3.47 15.51 -0.07
C ALA A 66 -4.17 15.21 -1.42
N SER A 67 -4.80 14.04 -1.56
CA SER A 67 -5.58 13.68 -2.75
C SER A 67 -6.82 14.57 -2.93
N THR A 68 -7.43 15.06 -1.84
CA THR A 68 -8.59 15.97 -1.92
C THR A 68 -8.17 17.41 -2.15
N GLN A 69 -6.99 17.85 -1.69
CA GLN A 69 -6.48 19.20 -1.99
C GLN A 69 -6.18 19.41 -3.48
N ARG A 70 -5.68 18.38 -4.20
CA ARG A 70 -5.45 18.49 -5.65
C ARG A 70 -6.76 18.52 -6.44
N LEU A 71 -7.76 17.72 -6.03
CA LEU A 71 -9.11 17.73 -6.64
C LEU A 71 -9.86 19.04 -6.37
N LYS A 72 -9.83 19.58 -5.14
CA LYS A 72 -10.42 20.89 -4.80
C LYS A 72 -9.81 22.03 -5.62
N ARG A 73 -8.50 22.00 -5.89
CA ARG A 73 -7.83 23.00 -6.74
C ARG A 73 -8.23 22.91 -8.21
N ILE A 74 -8.47 21.71 -8.73
CA ILE A 74 -8.90 21.52 -10.13
C ILE A 74 -10.38 21.93 -10.30
N TYR A 75 -11.26 21.54 -9.38
CA TYR A 75 -12.68 21.95 -9.42
C TYR A 75 -12.85 23.47 -9.29
N LYS A 76 -12.11 24.13 -8.39
CA LYS A 76 -12.16 25.60 -8.20
C LYS A 76 -11.54 26.40 -9.35
N ARG A 77 -10.83 25.76 -10.28
CA ARG A 77 -10.25 26.41 -11.46
C ARG A 77 -11.19 26.36 -12.68
N ASN A 78 -12.22 25.51 -12.63
CA ASN A 78 -13.16 25.25 -13.72
C ASN A 78 -14.60 25.73 -13.40
N ASN A 79 -14.80 26.40 -12.26
CA ASN A 79 -15.97 27.20 -11.88
C ASN A 79 -15.48 28.62 -11.55
#